data_AF-A0AA41VDZ7-F1
#
_entry.id   AF-A0AA41VDZ7-F1
#
_cell.length_a   1.000
_cell.length_b   1.000
_cell.length_c   1.000
_cell.angle_alpha   90.00
_cell.angle_beta   90.00
_cell.angle_gamma   90.00
#
_symmetry.space_group_name_H-M   'P 1'
#
loop_
_entity.id
_entity.type
_entity.pdbx_description
1 polymer ?
#
loop_
_entity_poly.entity_id
_entity_poly.type
_entity_poly.pdbx_seq_one_letter_code
_entity_poly.pdbx_strand_id
1 'polypeptide(L)'
;MVCSICKTKPVSLYNRNGFDEEATDGSGVPICKTCYRKVCDIFHPADWGKTWLEETRDNGFLGGLAIAFKEGIHSDIQVKPGNGLPIPAHKFLLATRSEIFKTMLSSDACKVAPNDFISLPEFNQEELETFLEFLYRGNLDKEKFEKHFYSLTLAADKYVVPHLQKFCEQQIVKMLDSSNALKVLEISEVCSNETLKLAALKAILRYKQEIFTEHSFEEFSIQNPHLMVHIARAFLTVRT
;
A
#
# COMPACT_ATOMS: atom_id res chain seq x y z
N MET A 1 -45.43 -0.31 12.91
CA MET A 1 -44.26 0.58 12.71
C MET A 1 -44.29 1.15 11.27
N VAL A 2 -43.67 2.31 11.01
CA VAL A 2 -43.54 2.89 9.66
C VAL A 2 -42.26 2.40 8.99
N CYS A 3 -42.27 2.28 7.66
CA CYS A 3 -41.04 2.05 6.90
C CYS A 3 -40.05 3.21 7.11
N SER A 4 -38.79 2.93 7.44
CA SER A 4 -37.77 3.97 7.62
C SER A 4 -37.46 4.74 6.33
N ILE A 5 -37.62 4.12 5.17
CA ILE A 5 -37.31 4.69 3.85
C ILE A 5 -38.48 5.53 3.31
N CYS A 6 -39.67 4.95 3.15
CA CYS A 6 -40.81 5.63 2.51
C CYS A 6 -41.82 6.25 3.49
N LYS A 7 -41.59 6.13 4.80
CA LYS A 7 -42.39 6.75 5.87
C LYS A 7 -43.89 6.40 5.90
N THR A 8 -44.34 5.32 5.23
CA THR A 8 -45.75 4.85 5.21
C THR A 8 -46.01 3.66 6.19
N LYS A 9 -47.28 3.44 6.64
CA LYS A 9 -47.74 2.35 7.56
C LYS A 9 -48.75 1.37 6.88
N PRO A 10 -48.82 0.06 7.24
CA PRO A 10 -47.81 -0.82 7.83
C PRO A 10 -47.43 -2.05 6.95
N VAL A 11 -46.26 -2.63 7.27
CA VAL A 11 -45.79 -3.96 6.84
C VAL A 11 -46.68 -5.01 7.51
N SER A 12 -47.15 -6.02 6.78
CA SER A 12 -47.94 -7.12 7.35
C SER A 12 -47.06 -7.96 8.29
N LEU A 13 -47.39 -7.93 9.58
CA LEU A 13 -46.91 -8.90 10.56
C LEU A 13 -47.74 -10.18 10.36
N TYR A 14 -47.12 -11.22 9.80
CA TYR A 14 -47.66 -12.57 9.91
C TYR A 14 -46.52 -13.56 10.07
N ASN A 15 -46.49 -14.20 11.23
CA ASN A 15 -45.68 -15.38 11.48
C ASN A 15 -46.64 -16.57 11.63
N ARG A 16 -46.30 -17.69 10.99
CA ARG A 16 -46.56 -19.02 11.55
C ARG A 16 -45.77 -20.17 10.91
N ASN A 17 -45.13 -20.03 9.74
CA ASN A 17 -44.49 -21.18 9.04
C ASN A 17 -43.28 -20.87 8.11
N GLY A 18 -42.31 -20.02 8.50
CA GLY A 18 -40.98 -20.03 7.86
C GLY A 18 -40.52 -18.73 7.19
N PHE A 19 -39.45 -18.17 7.79
CA PHE A 19 -38.50 -17.12 7.37
C PHE A 19 -39.01 -15.84 6.68
N ASP A 20 -38.94 -14.73 7.43
CA ASP A 20 -38.33 -13.46 7.02
C ASP A 20 -37.90 -12.76 8.33
N GLU A 21 -36.60 -12.76 8.65
CA GLU A 21 -36.05 -11.89 9.71
C GLU A 21 -36.33 -10.43 9.34
N GLU A 22 -36.79 -9.64 10.29
CA GLU A 22 -37.19 -8.25 10.07
C GLU A 22 -36.03 -7.47 9.42
N ALA A 23 -36.17 -7.07 8.15
CA ALA A 23 -35.20 -6.20 7.51
C ALA A 23 -35.29 -4.81 8.17
N THR A 24 -34.33 -4.50 9.04
CA THR A 24 -34.19 -3.18 9.64
C THR A 24 -33.16 -2.35 8.89
N ASP A 25 -33.23 -1.03 9.00
CA ASP A 25 -32.03 -0.23 8.74
C ASP A 25 -30.97 -0.55 9.81
N GLY A 26 -29.70 -0.17 9.57
CA GLY A 26 -28.59 -0.42 10.50
C GLY A 26 -28.75 0.19 11.91
N SER A 27 -29.86 0.91 12.14
CA SER A 27 -30.33 1.44 13.42
C SER A 27 -31.51 0.68 14.04
N GLY A 28 -31.91 -0.47 13.48
CA GLY A 28 -32.96 -1.33 14.03
C GLY A 28 -34.39 -0.91 13.68
N VAL A 29 -34.59 0.01 12.72
CA VAL A 29 -35.95 0.47 12.33
C VAL A 29 -36.47 -0.34 11.13
N PRO A 30 -37.73 -0.83 11.14
CA PRO A 30 -38.25 -1.70 10.09
C PRO A 30 -38.33 -1.05 8.69
N ILE A 31 -37.93 -1.82 7.68
CA ILE A 31 -38.07 -1.49 6.26
C ILE A 31 -39.24 -2.31 5.67
N CYS A 32 -40.09 -1.70 4.83
CA CYS A 32 -41.17 -2.46 4.19
C CYS A 32 -40.68 -3.33 3.03
N LYS A 33 -41.38 -4.44 2.75
CA LYS A 33 -41.04 -5.38 1.67
C LYS A 33 -40.83 -4.69 0.31
N THR A 34 -41.60 -3.66 -0.02
CA THR A 34 -41.46 -2.90 -1.27
C THR A 34 -40.17 -2.07 -1.30
N CYS A 35 -39.82 -1.42 -0.20
CA CYS A 35 -38.56 -0.66 -0.10
C CYS A 35 -37.36 -1.59 -0.05
N TYR A 36 -37.45 -2.69 0.70
CA TYR A 36 -36.42 -3.73 0.74
C TYR A 36 -36.21 -4.33 -0.65
N ARG A 37 -37.28 -4.72 -1.35
CA ARG A 37 -37.19 -5.18 -2.76
C ARG A 37 -36.58 -4.14 -3.66
N LYS A 38 -36.94 -2.85 -3.57
CA LYS A 38 -36.28 -1.81 -4.37
C LYS A 38 -34.77 -1.69 -4.10
N VAL A 39 -34.33 -1.82 -2.84
CA VAL A 39 -32.90 -1.87 -2.51
C VAL A 39 -32.27 -3.13 -3.09
N CYS A 40 -32.88 -4.30 -2.90
CA CYS A 40 -32.42 -5.56 -3.50
C CYS A 40 -32.52 -5.60 -5.03
N ASP A 41 -33.38 -4.80 -5.65
CA ASP A 41 -33.56 -4.72 -7.10
C ASP A 41 -32.49 -3.84 -7.75
N ILE A 42 -32.02 -2.80 -7.03
CA ILE A 42 -30.76 -2.10 -7.36
C ILE A 42 -29.56 -3.07 -7.21
N PHE A 43 -29.68 -4.05 -6.32
CA PHE A 43 -28.66 -5.05 -6.01
C PHE A 43 -29.05 -6.47 -6.49
N HIS A 44 -29.65 -6.59 -7.68
CA HIS A 44 -30.00 -7.91 -8.23
C HIS A 44 -28.72 -8.74 -8.47
N PRO A 45 -28.63 -10.00 -7.99
CA PRO A 45 -27.41 -10.83 -8.09
C PRO A 45 -26.92 -11.07 -9.53
N ALA A 46 -27.80 -10.97 -10.52
CA ALA A 46 -27.48 -11.23 -11.93
C ALA A 46 -26.77 -10.07 -12.63
N ASP A 47 -26.97 -8.84 -12.16
CA ASP A 47 -26.38 -7.63 -12.75
C ASP A 47 -25.11 -7.18 -12.01
N TRP A 48 -24.99 -7.51 -10.71
CA TRP A 48 -23.77 -7.25 -9.94
C TRP A 48 -22.54 -7.86 -10.63
N GLY A 49 -22.66 -9.10 -11.12
CA GLY A 49 -21.57 -9.79 -11.81
C GLY A 49 -21.10 -9.08 -13.07
N LYS A 50 -22.00 -8.52 -13.88
CA LYS A 50 -21.64 -7.92 -15.18
C LYS A 50 -21.14 -6.49 -15.04
N THR A 51 -21.79 -5.67 -14.22
CA THR A 51 -21.37 -4.29 -13.95
C THR A 51 -20.04 -4.28 -13.19
N TRP A 52 -19.83 -5.17 -12.22
CA TRP A 52 -18.52 -5.32 -11.57
C TRP A 52 -17.46 -5.87 -12.52
N LEU A 53 -17.79 -6.81 -13.41
CA LEU A 53 -16.83 -7.32 -14.41
C LEU A 53 -16.42 -6.26 -15.44
N GLU A 54 -17.30 -5.31 -15.75
CA GLU A 54 -17.02 -4.21 -16.68
C GLU A 54 -16.24 -3.06 -16.00
N GLU A 55 -16.55 -2.70 -14.76
CA GLU A 55 -15.82 -1.68 -13.98
C GLU A 55 -14.44 -2.17 -13.49
N THR A 56 -14.29 -3.47 -13.21
CA THR A 56 -12.98 -4.08 -12.85
C THR A 56 -12.09 -4.33 -14.06
N ARG A 57 -12.62 -4.20 -15.27
CA ARG A 57 -11.90 -4.48 -16.52
C ARG A 57 -10.77 -3.48 -16.79
N ASP A 58 -10.91 -2.25 -16.31
CA ASP A 58 -9.89 -1.19 -16.43
C ASP A 58 -8.95 -1.09 -15.23
N ASN A 59 -9.31 -1.65 -14.07
CA ASN A 59 -8.54 -1.49 -12.82
C ASN A 59 -7.87 -2.78 -12.32
N GLY A 60 -8.03 -3.90 -13.04
CA GLY A 60 -7.49 -5.21 -12.68
C GLY A 60 -8.16 -5.85 -11.45
N PHE A 61 -7.76 -7.09 -11.12
CA PHE A 61 -8.34 -7.87 -10.02
C PHE A 61 -8.29 -7.15 -8.65
N LEU A 62 -7.29 -6.29 -8.44
CA LEU A 62 -7.12 -5.53 -7.20
C LEU A 62 -7.73 -4.12 -7.25
N GLY A 63 -8.38 -3.73 -8.35
CA GLY A 63 -8.96 -2.40 -8.53
C GLY A 63 -9.96 -2.01 -7.44
N GLY A 64 -10.80 -2.95 -6.99
CA GLY A 64 -11.76 -2.71 -5.92
C GLY A 64 -11.09 -2.33 -4.59
N LEU A 65 -9.92 -2.89 -4.28
CA LEU A 65 -9.15 -2.54 -3.09
C LEU A 65 -8.58 -1.12 -3.19
N ALA A 66 -8.15 -0.71 -4.39
CA ALA A 66 -7.67 0.65 -4.66
C ALA A 66 -8.78 1.70 -4.46
N ILE A 67 -9.99 1.39 -4.94
CA ILE A 67 -11.17 2.25 -4.75
C ILE A 67 -11.51 2.34 -3.26
N ALA A 68 -11.57 1.21 -2.54
CA ALA A 68 -11.83 1.19 -1.10
C ALA A 68 -10.81 2.04 -0.31
N PHE A 69 -9.53 2.01 -0.71
CA PHE A 69 -8.50 2.88 -0.12
C PHE A 69 -8.77 4.36 -0.41
N LYS A 70 -8.99 4.72 -1.68
CA LYS A 70 -9.17 6.11 -2.10
C LYS A 70 -10.40 6.76 -1.49
N GLU A 71 -11.49 6.01 -1.37
CA GLU A 71 -12.77 6.50 -0.85
C GLU A 71 -12.93 6.27 0.67
N GLY A 72 -12.01 5.53 1.29
CA GLY A 72 -12.06 5.20 2.72
C GLY A 72 -13.23 4.29 3.12
N ILE A 73 -13.79 3.55 2.16
CA ILE A 73 -14.97 2.69 2.36
C ILE A 73 -14.66 1.63 3.41
N HIS A 74 -15.37 1.66 4.54
CA HIS A 74 -15.19 0.72 5.67
C HIS A 74 -13.80 0.71 6.30
N SER A 75 -13.05 1.82 6.18
CA SER A 75 -11.80 1.98 6.92
C SER A 75 -12.02 1.86 8.43
N ASP A 76 -11.13 1.14 9.10
CA ASP A 76 -11.23 0.76 10.52
C ASP A 76 -9.97 1.13 11.34
N ILE A 77 -9.04 1.84 10.70
CA ILE A 77 -7.83 2.41 11.32
C ILE A 77 -7.33 3.63 10.55
N GLN A 78 -6.55 4.48 11.22
CA GLN A 78 -5.81 5.57 10.58
C GLN A 78 -4.30 5.31 10.66
N VAL A 79 -3.55 5.68 9.62
CA VAL A 79 -2.09 5.63 9.61
C VAL A 79 -1.56 7.05 9.50
N LYS A 80 -0.77 7.47 10.48
CA LYS A 80 -0.31 8.84 10.64
C LYS A 80 1.16 8.98 10.22
N PRO A 81 1.49 9.82 9.22
CA PRO A 81 2.86 10.12 8.84
C PRO A 81 3.56 11.01 9.89
N GLY A 82 4.88 11.22 9.74
CA GLY A 82 5.64 12.15 10.57
C GLY A 82 5.20 13.60 10.38
N ASN A 83 4.80 13.95 9.16
CA ASN A 83 4.19 15.22 8.81
C ASN A 83 2.94 15.02 7.94
N GLY A 84 1.91 15.83 8.15
CA GLY A 84 0.64 15.74 7.42
C GLY A 84 -0.49 15.05 8.19
N LEU A 85 -1.57 14.75 7.46
CA LEU A 85 -2.80 14.23 8.03
C LEU A 85 -2.80 12.69 8.13
N PRO A 86 -3.48 12.10 9.12
CA PRO A 86 -3.72 10.66 9.15
C PRO A 86 -4.52 10.19 7.94
N ILE A 87 -4.14 9.03 7.40
CA ILE A 87 -4.75 8.43 6.22
C ILE A 87 -5.61 7.23 6.66
N PRO A 88 -6.91 7.18 6.31
CA PRO A 88 -7.76 6.03 6.58
C PRO A 88 -7.25 4.75 5.88
N ALA A 89 -7.30 3.62 6.57
CA ALA A 89 -6.86 2.33 6.05
C ALA A 89 -7.64 1.15 6.67
N HIS A 90 -7.25 -0.06 6.29
CA HIS A 90 -7.91 -1.30 6.70
C HIS A 90 -6.95 -2.22 7.45
N LYS A 91 -7.24 -2.54 8.71
CA LYS A 91 -6.41 -3.42 9.56
C LYS A 91 -6.13 -4.75 8.89
N PHE A 92 -7.16 -5.39 8.33
CA PHE A 92 -7.02 -6.67 7.62
C PHE A 92 -6.02 -6.57 6.45
N LEU A 93 -6.10 -5.50 5.65
CA LEU A 93 -5.21 -5.37 4.51
C LEU A 93 -3.77 -5.09 4.94
N LEU A 94 -3.57 -4.21 5.92
CA LEU A 94 -2.23 -3.97 6.48
C LEU A 94 -1.61 -5.25 7.06
N ALA A 95 -2.37 -5.98 7.89
CA ALA A 95 -1.93 -7.23 8.51
C ALA A 95 -1.67 -8.37 7.52
N THR A 96 -2.35 -8.39 6.37
CA THR A 96 -2.11 -9.43 5.35
C THR A 96 -0.92 -9.13 4.46
N ARG A 97 -0.50 -7.86 4.33
CA ARG A 97 0.61 -7.46 3.45
C ARG A 97 1.94 -7.24 4.17
N SER A 98 1.93 -7.16 5.50
CA SER A 98 3.11 -6.89 6.33
C SER A 98 3.06 -7.70 7.63
N GLU A 99 4.11 -8.47 7.90
CA GLU A 99 4.23 -9.21 9.16
C GLU A 99 4.39 -8.25 10.37
N ILE A 100 4.98 -7.07 10.15
CA ILE A 100 5.10 -6.04 11.19
C ILE A 100 3.74 -5.44 11.53
N PHE A 101 2.93 -5.07 10.52
CA PHE A 101 1.56 -4.60 10.81
C PHE A 101 0.70 -5.69 11.42
N LYS A 102 0.83 -6.94 10.96
CA LYS A 102 0.12 -8.07 11.57
C LYS A 102 0.44 -8.22 13.05
N THR A 103 1.73 -8.17 13.40
CA THR A 103 2.18 -8.27 14.79
C THR A 103 1.69 -7.07 15.61
N MET A 104 1.84 -5.86 15.07
CA MET A 104 1.39 -4.61 15.70
C MET A 104 -0.11 -4.66 16.02
N LEU A 105 -0.93 -5.06 15.05
CA LEU A 105 -2.38 -5.14 15.13
C LEU A 105 -2.91 -6.33 15.93
N SER A 106 -2.11 -7.39 16.12
CA SER A 106 -2.50 -8.57 16.91
C SER A 106 -2.21 -8.41 18.41
N SER A 107 -1.41 -7.43 18.81
CA SER A 107 -1.05 -7.24 20.21
C SER A 107 -2.21 -6.64 21.01
N ASP A 108 -2.45 -7.17 22.22
CA ASP A 108 -3.48 -6.65 23.14
C ASP A 108 -3.23 -5.18 23.56
N ALA A 109 -1.99 -4.69 23.41
CA ALA A 109 -1.60 -3.29 23.59
C ALA A 109 -2.10 -2.36 22.46
N CYS A 110 -2.55 -2.95 21.35
CA CYS A 110 -3.17 -2.29 20.21
C CYS A 110 -4.65 -2.70 20.12
N LYS A 111 -5.33 -2.85 21.27
CA LYS A 111 -6.80 -2.79 21.37
C LYS A 111 -7.23 -1.35 21.08
N VAL A 112 -7.10 -1.02 19.80
CA VAL A 112 -7.25 0.30 19.20
C VAL A 112 -8.68 0.78 19.46
N ALA A 113 -8.83 1.78 20.33
CA ALA A 113 -10.08 2.49 20.55
C ALA A 113 -10.54 3.14 19.23
N PRO A 114 -11.81 3.58 19.08
CA PRO A 114 -12.37 4.06 17.80
C PRO A 114 -11.66 5.26 17.13
N ASN A 115 -10.62 5.83 17.75
CA ASN A 115 -9.81 6.95 17.26
C ASN A 115 -8.31 6.63 17.17
N ASP A 116 -7.91 5.37 17.31
CA ASP A 116 -6.50 5.02 17.34
C ASP A 116 -5.86 5.01 15.94
N PHE A 117 -4.61 5.44 15.92
CA PHE A 117 -3.80 5.55 14.71
C PHE A 117 -2.48 4.82 14.88
N ILE A 118 -1.98 4.23 13.80
CA ILE A 118 -0.60 3.74 13.72
C ILE A 118 0.28 4.91 13.27
N SER A 119 1.29 5.28 14.05
CA SER A 119 2.22 6.34 13.67
C SER A 119 3.45 5.78 12.96
N LEU A 120 3.71 6.28 11.75
CA LEU A 120 4.87 5.95 10.93
C LEU A 120 5.67 7.24 10.64
N PRO A 121 6.44 7.72 11.63
CA PRO A 121 7.05 9.04 11.59
C PRO A 121 8.14 9.21 10.53
N GLU A 122 8.67 8.11 9.98
CA GLU A 122 9.69 8.16 8.92
C GLU A 122 9.17 8.58 7.55
N PHE A 123 7.85 8.52 7.33
CA PHE A 123 7.25 8.94 6.08
C PHE A 123 6.77 10.37 6.16
N ASN A 124 6.97 11.11 5.07
CA ASN A 124 6.10 12.24 4.78
C ASN A 124 4.74 11.77 4.24
N GLN A 125 3.77 12.68 4.16
CA GLN A 125 2.43 12.34 3.71
C GLN A 125 2.40 11.65 2.33
N GLU A 126 3.13 12.16 1.34
CA GLU A 126 3.12 11.62 -0.03
C GLU A 126 3.77 10.23 -0.11
N GLU A 127 4.86 10.03 0.63
CA GLU A 127 5.53 8.73 0.71
C GLU A 127 4.63 7.69 1.38
N LEU A 128 3.91 8.08 2.45
CA LEU A 128 2.98 7.19 3.13
C LEU A 128 1.78 6.84 2.23
N GLU A 129 1.20 7.83 1.54
CA GLU A 129 0.14 7.59 0.56
C GLU A 129 0.59 6.61 -0.52
N THR A 130 1.82 6.79 -1.04
CA THR A 130 2.41 5.91 -2.07
C THR A 130 2.65 4.49 -1.54
N PHE A 131 3.18 4.36 -0.32
CA PHE A 131 3.39 3.07 0.32
C PHE A 131 2.07 2.33 0.54
N LEU A 132 1.05 3.02 1.08
CA LEU A 132 -0.28 2.45 1.29
C LEU A 132 -0.92 2.06 -0.05
N GLU A 133 -0.88 2.93 -1.06
CA GLU A 133 -1.39 2.62 -2.41
C GLU A 133 -0.78 1.31 -2.95
N PHE A 134 0.52 1.12 -2.79
CA PHE A 134 1.17 -0.14 -3.18
C PHE A 134 0.58 -1.35 -2.44
N LEU A 135 0.30 -1.24 -1.14
CA LEU A 135 -0.29 -2.37 -0.39
C LEU A 135 -1.67 -2.78 -0.94
N TYR A 136 -2.48 -1.82 -1.41
CA TYR A 136 -3.78 -2.11 -2.02
C TYR A 136 -3.68 -2.60 -3.46
N ARG A 137 -2.81 -2.00 -4.28
CA ARG A 137 -2.73 -2.26 -5.74
C ARG A 137 -1.73 -3.34 -6.11
N GLY A 138 -0.68 -3.52 -5.31
CA GLY A 138 0.45 -4.42 -5.59
C GLY A 138 1.38 -3.94 -6.71
N ASN A 139 1.20 -2.71 -7.22
CA ASN A 139 1.99 -2.09 -8.27
C ASN A 139 1.89 -0.55 -8.17
N LEU A 140 2.83 0.16 -8.80
CA LEU A 140 2.87 1.62 -8.92
C LEU A 140 3.26 2.02 -10.34
N ASP A 141 2.80 3.20 -10.77
CA ASP A 141 3.23 3.80 -12.02
C ASP A 141 4.70 4.21 -11.95
N LYS A 142 5.39 4.19 -13.10
CA LYS A 142 6.83 4.41 -13.19
C LYS A 142 7.28 5.70 -12.50
N GLU A 143 6.64 6.83 -12.83
CA GLU A 143 7.01 8.16 -12.31
C GLU A 143 6.86 8.23 -10.79
N LYS A 144 5.77 7.67 -10.26
CA LYS A 144 5.51 7.63 -8.81
C LYS A 144 6.53 6.74 -8.09
N PHE A 145 6.88 5.60 -8.68
CA PHE A 145 7.92 4.73 -8.13
C PHE A 145 9.30 5.41 -8.14
N GLU A 146 9.72 6.00 -9.27
CA GLU A 146 11.01 6.69 -9.40
C GLU A 146 11.16 7.85 -8.43
N LYS A 147 10.06 8.55 -8.11
CA LYS A 147 10.06 9.62 -7.10
C LYS A 147 10.31 9.09 -5.67
N HIS A 148 9.75 7.92 -5.35
CA HIS A 148 9.66 7.42 -3.97
C HIS A 148 10.43 6.10 -3.73
N PHE A 149 11.27 5.64 -4.65
CA PHE A 149 11.92 4.32 -4.57
C PHE A 149 12.73 4.14 -3.29
N TYR A 150 13.34 5.21 -2.78
CA TYR A 150 14.19 5.17 -1.59
C TYR A 150 13.36 4.84 -0.33
N SER A 151 12.30 5.61 -0.07
CA SER A 151 11.41 5.39 1.07
C SER A 151 10.63 4.08 0.92
N LEU A 152 10.23 3.70 -0.30
CA LEU A 152 9.58 2.41 -0.55
C LEU A 152 10.51 1.22 -0.30
N THR A 153 11.81 1.32 -0.61
CA THR A 153 12.77 0.23 -0.36
C THR A 153 13.02 0.06 1.14
N LEU A 154 13.17 1.17 1.88
CA LEU A 154 13.22 1.13 3.36
C LEU A 154 11.95 0.55 3.96
N ALA A 155 10.79 0.95 3.44
CA ALA A 155 9.49 0.45 3.90
C ALA A 155 9.37 -1.06 3.69
N ALA A 156 9.81 -1.56 2.53
CA ALA A 156 9.76 -2.97 2.20
C ALA A 156 10.50 -3.83 3.22
N ASP A 157 11.69 -3.39 3.62
CA ASP A 157 12.52 -4.05 4.62
C ASP A 157 11.94 -3.87 6.03
N LYS A 158 11.72 -2.61 6.46
CA LYS A 158 11.26 -2.28 7.81
C LYS A 158 9.91 -2.90 8.16
N TYR A 159 8.98 -2.94 7.21
CA TYR A 159 7.64 -3.50 7.41
C TYR A 159 7.53 -4.95 6.94
N VAL A 160 8.61 -5.55 6.44
CA VAL A 160 8.65 -6.93 5.94
C VAL A 160 7.52 -7.17 4.94
N VAL A 161 7.60 -6.51 3.79
CA VAL A 161 6.65 -6.60 2.67
C VAL A 161 7.35 -7.25 1.47
N PRO A 162 7.39 -8.60 1.37
CA PRO A 162 8.21 -9.30 0.37
C PRO A 162 7.86 -8.96 -1.09
N HIS A 163 6.58 -8.67 -1.37
CA HIS A 163 6.15 -8.28 -2.71
C HIS A 163 6.67 -6.90 -3.09
N LEU A 164 6.70 -5.95 -2.14
CA LEU A 164 7.29 -4.63 -2.37
C LEU A 164 8.80 -4.74 -2.54
N GLN A 165 9.49 -5.56 -1.75
CA GLN A 165 10.94 -5.75 -1.87
C GLN A 165 11.32 -6.25 -3.28
N LYS A 166 10.64 -7.30 -3.78
CA LYS A 166 10.85 -7.81 -5.15
C LYS A 166 10.49 -6.78 -6.21
N PHE A 167 9.43 -6.02 -5.99
CA PHE A 167 9.04 -4.95 -6.91
C PHE A 167 10.12 -3.86 -6.99
N CYS A 168 10.60 -3.36 -5.85
CA CYS A 168 11.67 -2.38 -5.77
C CYS A 168 12.94 -2.89 -6.46
N GLU A 169 13.36 -4.13 -6.19
CA GLU A 169 14.51 -4.76 -6.86
C GLU A 169 14.37 -4.72 -8.39
N GLN A 170 13.23 -5.17 -8.91
CA GLN A 170 13.00 -5.24 -10.35
C GLN A 170 12.96 -3.87 -11.02
N GLN A 171 12.34 -2.88 -10.40
CA GLN A 171 12.20 -1.55 -10.98
C GLN A 171 13.49 -0.74 -10.86
N ILE A 172 14.17 -0.80 -9.71
CA ILE A 172 15.46 -0.11 -9.50
C ILE A 172 16.50 -0.62 -10.51
N VAL A 173 16.60 -1.94 -10.72
CA VAL A 173 17.55 -2.49 -11.70
C VAL A 173 17.30 -1.95 -13.12
N LYS A 174 16.04 -1.66 -13.49
CA LYS A 174 15.69 -1.13 -14.82
C LYS A 174 15.99 0.36 -14.97
N MET A 175 15.97 1.13 -13.87
CA MET A 175 16.17 2.58 -13.89
C MET A 175 17.59 3.01 -13.48
N LEU A 176 18.47 2.06 -13.12
CA LEU A 176 19.84 2.35 -12.69
C LEU A 176 20.63 3.11 -13.77
N ASP A 177 21.17 4.27 -13.38
CA ASP A 177 22.01 5.13 -14.21
C ASP A 177 23.08 5.86 -13.37
N SER A 178 23.84 6.76 -13.99
CA SER A 178 24.88 7.55 -13.31
C SER A 178 24.34 8.44 -12.19
N SER A 179 23.10 8.92 -12.31
CA SER A 179 22.49 9.86 -11.37
C SER A 179 22.03 9.21 -10.07
N ASN A 180 21.68 7.92 -10.11
CA ASN A 180 21.07 7.24 -8.97
C ASN A 180 21.90 6.07 -8.40
N ALA A 181 22.94 5.60 -9.08
CA ALA A 181 23.67 4.40 -8.67
C ALA A 181 24.30 4.47 -7.27
N LEU A 182 24.83 5.64 -6.86
CA LEU A 182 25.38 5.84 -5.51
C LEU A 182 24.29 5.73 -4.43
N LYS A 183 23.13 6.36 -4.66
CA LYS A 183 21.98 6.30 -3.74
C LYS A 183 21.41 4.88 -3.65
N VAL A 184 21.41 4.12 -4.74
CA VAL A 184 21.02 2.71 -4.73
C VAL A 184 22.03 1.85 -3.96
N LEU A 185 23.33 2.13 -4.07
CA LEU A 185 24.35 1.43 -3.29
C LEU A 185 24.15 1.68 -1.79
N GLU A 186 23.92 2.92 -1.38
CA GLU A 186 23.62 3.28 0.01
C GLU A 186 22.41 2.52 0.55
N ILE A 187 21.28 2.57 -0.15
CA ILE A 187 20.06 1.90 0.34
C ILE A 187 20.18 0.38 0.33
N SER A 188 20.97 -0.18 -0.60
CA SER A 188 21.24 -1.62 -0.62
C SER A 188 22.03 -2.08 0.61
N GLU A 189 22.92 -1.25 1.15
CA GLU A 189 23.64 -1.55 2.38
C GLU A 189 22.71 -1.48 3.59
N VAL A 190 21.91 -0.40 3.68
CA VAL A 190 20.96 -0.20 4.80
C VAL A 190 19.97 -1.37 4.90
N CYS A 191 19.42 -1.81 3.77
CA CYS A 191 18.47 -2.93 3.72
C CYS A 191 19.16 -4.31 3.63
N SER A 192 20.49 -4.39 3.68
CA SER A 192 21.25 -5.62 3.44
C SER A 192 20.80 -6.37 2.17
N ASN A 193 20.47 -5.63 1.10
CA ASN A 193 19.94 -6.15 -0.16
C ASN A 193 21.07 -6.40 -1.18
N GLU A 194 21.59 -7.62 -1.19
CA GLU A 194 22.70 -8.01 -2.07
C GLU A 194 22.37 -7.91 -3.57
N THR A 195 21.11 -8.13 -3.96
CA THR A 195 20.68 -7.98 -5.36
C THR A 195 20.87 -6.55 -5.84
N LEU A 196 20.39 -5.57 -5.05
CA LEU A 196 20.55 -4.15 -5.35
C LEU A 196 22.01 -3.71 -5.23
N LYS A 197 22.75 -4.23 -4.25
CA LYS A 197 24.17 -3.90 -4.05
C LYS A 197 25.01 -4.29 -5.26
N LEU A 198 24.85 -5.51 -5.75
CA LEU A 198 25.56 -5.97 -6.96
C LEU A 198 25.14 -5.19 -8.21
N ALA A 199 23.85 -4.86 -8.35
CA ALA A 199 23.36 -4.06 -9.46
C ALA A 199 23.93 -2.63 -9.44
N ALA A 200 23.93 -1.99 -8.27
CA ALA A 200 24.47 -0.66 -8.06
C ALA A 200 25.98 -0.61 -8.32
N LEU A 201 26.76 -1.56 -7.78
CA LEU A 201 28.20 -1.65 -8.05
C LEU A 201 28.48 -1.82 -9.54
N LYS A 202 27.73 -2.69 -10.25
CA LYS A 202 27.85 -2.84 -11.70
C LYS A 202 27.54 -1.54 -12.45
N ALA A 203 26.50 -0.81 -12.04
CA ALA A 203 26.15 0.48 -12.62
C ALA A 203 27.27 1.52 -12.38
N ILE A 204 27.83 1.58 -11.15
CA ILE A 204 28.95 2.48 -10.83
C ILE A 204 30.16 2.19 -11.72
N LEU A 205 30.51 0.92 -11.91
CA LEU A 205 31.63 0.55 -12.80
C LEU A 205 31.35 0.92 -14.27
N ARG A 206 30.10 0.76 -14.71
CA ARG A 206 29.65 1.11 -16.07
C ARG A 206 29.73 2.62 -16.33
N TYR A 207 29.29 3.43 -15.37
CA TYR A 207 29.20 4.89 -15.49
C TYR A 207 30.31 5.64 -14.73
N LYS A 208 31.42 4.96 -14.43
CA LYS A 208 32.49 5.46 -13.54
C LYS A 208 33.04 6.84 -13.90
N GLN A 209 33.12 7.17 -15.19
CA GLN A 209 33.63 8.47 -15.62
C GLN A 209 32.68 9.58 -15.23
N GLU A 210 31.38 9.42 -15.51
CA GLU A 210 30.36 10.38 -15.14
C GLU A 210 30.26 10.52 -13.62
N ILE A 211 30.25 9.40 -12.88
CA ILE A 211 30.08 9.43 -11.42
C ILE A 211 31.29 10.07 -10.73
N PHE A 212 32.52 9.72 -11.12
CA PHE A 212 33.71 10.13 -10.37
C PHE A 212 34.12 11.58 -10.60
N THR A 213 33.55 12.24 -11.62
CA THR A 213 33.79 13.66 -11.88
C THR A 213 32.78 14.58 -11.19
N GLU A 214 31.71 14.04 -10.63
CA GLU A 214 30.64 14.81 -9.98
C GLU A 214 30.97 15.12 -8.51
N HIS A 215 30.63 16.32 -8.04
CA HIS A 215 30.81 16.72 -6.63
C HIS A 215 30.04 15.83 -5.66
N SER A 216 28.89 15.30 -6.09
CA SER A 216 28.07 14.37 -5.32
C SER A 216 28.82 13.09 -4.93
N PHE A 217 29.83 12.69 -5.70
CA PHE A 217 30.68 11.54 -5.37
C PHE A 217 31.66 11.84 -4.23
N GLU A 218 32.20 13.07 -4.15
CA GLU A 218 33.05 13.48 -3.03
C GLU A 218 32.25 13.49 -1.72
N GLU A 219 31.05 14.08 -1.74
CA GLU A 219 30.12 14.09 -0.61
C GLU A 219 29.76 12.66 -0.17
N PHE A 220 29.40 11.81 -1.14
CA PHE A 220 29.12 10.40 -0.90
C PHE A 220 30.31 9.68 -0.24
N SER A 221 31.53 9.95 -0.71
CA SER A 221 32.75 9.30 -0.21
C SER A 221 33.03 9.67 1.26
N ILE A 222 32.78 10.92 1.63
CA ILE A 222 32.94 11.40 3.01
C ILE A 222 31.89 10.79 3.93
N GLN A 223 30.64 10.70 3.48
CA GLN A 223 29.53 10.16 4.26
C GLN A 223 29.59 8.63 4.37
N ASN A 224 30.11 7.95 3.34
CA ASN A 224 30.05 6.50 3.19
C ASN A 224 31.42 5.86 2.90
N PRO A 225 32.44 6.04 3.77
CA PRO A 225 33.79 5.52 3.52
C PRO A 225 33.82 3.98 3.41
N HIS A 226 32.92 3.27 4.08
CA HIS A 226 32.79 1.81 3.95
C HIS A 226 32.28 1.39 2.56
N LEU A 227 31.36 2.15 1.95
CA LEU A 227 30.89 1.90 0.57
C LEU A 227 31.98 2.16 -0.46
N MET A 228 32.90 3.10 -0.18
CA MET A 228 34.09 3.29 -1.02
C MET A 228 34.98 2.05 -1.06
N VAL A 229 35.08 1.31 0.05
CA VAL A 229 35.80 0.02 0.07
C VAL A 229 35.08 -1.01 -0.82
N HIS A 230 33.75 -1.04 -0.81
CA HIS A 230 32.97 -1.92 -1.70
C HIS A 230 33.17 -1.57 -3.17
N ILE A 231 33.14 -0.27 -3.52
CA ILE A 231 33.42 0.21 -4.87
C ILE A 231 34.83 -0.19 -5.30
N ALA A 232 35.85 0.10 -4.47
CA ALA A 232 37.24 -0.24 -4.78
C ALA A 232 37.44 -1.76 -4.98
N ARG A 233 36.83 -2.60 -4.14
CA ARG A 233 36.84 -4.06 -4.30
C ARG A 233 36.16 -4.48 -5.61
N ALA A 234 35.05 -3.85 -5.99
CA ALA A 234 34.36 -4.16 -7.24
C ALA A 234 35.27 -3.93 -8.46
N PHE A 235 36.09 -2.87 -8.47
CA PHE A 235 37.09 -2.65 -9.54
C PHE A 235 38.12 -3.77 -9.64
N LEU A 236 38.51 -4.39 -8.53
CA LEU A 236 39.48 -5.50 -8.55
C LEU A 236 38.88 -6.80 -9.09
N THR A 237 37.56 -6.94 -9.05
CA THR A 237 36.86 -8.16 -9.50
C THR A 237 36.52 -8.15 -11.00
N VAL A 238 36.46 -6.98 -11.63
CA VAL A 238 36.23 -6.87 -13.08
C VAL A 238 37.55 -7.05 -13.80
N ARG A 239 37.76 -8.25 -14.37
CA ARG A 239 38.85 -8.50 -15.31
C ARG A 239 38.58 -7.69 -16.58
N THR A 240 39.52 -6.80 -16.91
CA THR A 240 39.61 -6.09 -18.20
C THR A 240 39.69 -7.06 -19.37
#